data_AF-A0A933Y4Y5-F1
#
_entry.id   AF-A0A933Y4Y5-F1
#
_cell.length_a   1.000
_cell.length_b   1.000
_cell.length_c   1.000
_cell.angle_alpha   90.00
_cell.angle_beta   90.00
_cell.angle_gamma   90.00
#
_symmetry.space_group_name_H-M   'P 1'
#
loop_
_entity.id
_entity.type
_entity.pdbx_description
1 polymer ?
#
loop_
_entity_poly.entity_id
_entity_poly.type
_entity_poly.pdbx_seq_one_letter_code
_entity_poly.pdbx_strand_id
1 'polypeptide(L)'
;MTTDTLTNRTYRLLRRVPKGKVTTYKALANALHTKAYRAIGQIMKSNPYAPEVPCHRVVASDGTIGGFMGKTKGAAIQKKIAMLQKEGVNIRRNKIQEFSSVYWSDW
;
A
#
# COMPACT_ATOMS: atom_id res chain seq x y z
N MET A 1 1.89 -27.36 -11.47
CA MET A 1 2.46 -26.34 -10.56
C MET A 1 2.12 -24.96 -11.12
N THR A 2 1.20 -24.22 -10.52
CA THR A 2 0.95 -22.83 -10.96
C THR A 2 2.13 -21.98 -10.54
N THR A 3 2.90 -21.47 -11.50
CA THR A 3 4.00 -20.53 -11.24
C THR A 3 3.47 -19.37 -10.40
N ASP A 4 4.05 -19.20 -9.23
CA ASP A 4 3.62 -18.20 -8.27
C ASP A 4 4.02 -16.81 -8.75
N THR A 5 3.08 -16.12 -9.40
CA THR A 5 3.33 -14.83 -10.05
C THR A 5 3.67 -13.75 -9.03
N LEU A 6 4.42 -12.73 -9.48
CA LEU A 6 4.69 -11.54 -8.66
C LEU A 6 3.39 -10.93 -8.10
N THR A 7 2.31 -10.94 -8.88
CA THR A 7 0.97 -10.49 -8.47
C THR A 7 0.46 -11.25 -7.25
N ASN A 8 0.42 -12.59 -7.32
CA ASN A 8 -0.09 -13.43 -6.24
C ASN A 8 0.76 -13.31 -4.98
N ARG A 9 2.09 -13.28 -5.14
CA ARG A 9 3.04 -13.04 -4.03
C ARG A 9 2.80 -11.69 -3.38
N THR A 10 2.63 -10.63 -4.17
CA THR A 10 2.35 -9.27 -3.67
C THR A 10 1.05 -9.24 -2.86
N TYR A 11 -0.02 -9.86 -3.35
CA TYR A 11 -1.31 -9.87 -2.65
C TYR A 11 -1.27 -10.64 -1.34
N ARG A 12 -0.64 -11.82 -1.30
CA ARG A 12 -0.47 -12.58 -0.05
C ARG A 12 0.35 -11.81 0.98
N LEU A 13 1.42 -11.18 0.53
CA LEU A 13 2.28 -10.40 1.41
C LEU A 13 1.54 -9.17 1.94
N LEU A 14 0.78 -8.47 1.09
CA LEU A 14 0.03 -7.27 1.48
C LEU A 14 -1.10 -7.56 2.48
N ARG A 15 -1.70 -8.76 2.46
CA ARG A 15 -2.69 -9.18 3.47
C ARG A 15 -2.13 -9.19 4.90
N ARG A 16 -0.82 -9.27 5.05
CA ARG A 16 -0.15 -9.29 6.37
C ARG A 16 0.02 -7.90 6.99
N VAL A 17 -0.13 -6.82 6.22
CA VAL A 17 -0.05 -5.45 6.78
C VAL A 17 -1.23 -5.25 7.75
N PRO A 18 -1.00 -5.03 9.05
CA PRO A 18 -2.09 -4.89 10.01
C PRO A 18 -2.93 -3.63 9.77
N LYS A 19 -4.16 -3.62 10.30
CA LYS A 19 -4.98 -2.40 10.37
C LYS A 19 -4.24 -1.33 11.18
N GLY A 20 -4.27 -0.09 10.69
CA GLY A 20 -3.59 1.05 11.35
C GLY A 20 -2.08 1.10 11.07
N LYS A 21 -1.57 0.16 10.28
CA LYS A 21 -0.20 0.17 9.76
C LYS A 21 -0.20 0.41 8.26
N VAL A 22 0.91 0.94 7.78
CA VAL A 22 1.17 1.21 6.36
C VAL A 22 2.51 0.62 5.96
N THR A 23 2.63 0.26 4.70
CA THR A 23 3.88 -0.18 4.10
C THR A 23 4.17 0.62 2.84
N THR A 24 5.31 0.37 2.20
CA THR A 24 5.72 1.11 1.00
C THR A 24 5.92 0.18 -0.18
N TYR A 25 5.85 0.73 -1.39
CA TYR A 25 6.22 0.00 -2.60
C TYR A 25 7.63 -0.58 -2.51
N LYS A 26 8.56 0.15 -1.88
CA LYS A 26 9.93 -0.28 -1.64
C LYS A 26 9.98 -1.45 -0.67
N ALA A 27 9.25 -1.38 0.44
CA ALA A 27 9.23 -2.44 1.44
C ALA A 27 8.65 -3.75 0.90
N LEU A 28 7.55 -3.68 0.14
CA LEU A 28 6.99 -4.84 -0.56
C LEU A 28 7.99 -5.44 -1.56
N ALA A 29 8.65 -4.61 -2.36
CA ALA A 29 9.63 -5.08 -3.33
C ALA A 29 10.82 -5.79 -2.64
N ASN A 30 11.31 -5.21 -1.55
CA ASN A 30 12.39 -5.79 -0.74
C ASN A 30 12.00 -7.15 -0.16
N ALA A 31 10.81 -7.25 0.44
CA ALA A 31 10.29 -8.50 1.00
C ALA A 31 10.02 -9.58 -0.06
N LEU A 32 9.76 -9.17 -1.30
CA LEU A 32 9.62 -10.06 -2.45
C LEU A 32 10.95 -10.37 -3.15
N HIS A 33 12.06 -9.82 -2.65
CA HIS A 33 13.41 -9.91 -3.23
C HIS A 33 13.44 -9.46 -4.71
N THR A 34 12.81 -8.33 -5.01
CA THR A 34 12.72 -7.80 -6.37
C THR A 34 12.94 -6.29 -6.40
N LYS A 35 13.31 -5.76 -7.58
CA LYS A 35 13.37 -4.32 -7.87
C LYS A 35 12.14 -3.83 -8.63
N ALA A 36 11.08 -4.65 -8.73
CA ALA A 36 9.90 -4.39 -9.54
C ALA A 36 8.91 -3.38 -8.92
N TYR A 37 9.40 -2.23 -8.44
CA TYR A 37 8.58 -1.21 -7.76
C TYR A 37 7.41 -0.72 -8.62
N ARG A 38 7.67 -0.48 -9.92
CA ARG A 38 6.64 -0.04 -10.88
C ARG A 38 5.59 -1.11 -11.11
N ALA A 39 5.98 -2.37 -11.21
CA ALA A 39 5.05 -3.49 -11.37
C ALA A 39 4.16 -3.64 -10.15
N ILE A 40 4.71 -3.53 -8.93
CA ILE A 40 3.93 -3.53 -7.69
C ILE A 40 2.94 -2.37 -7.69
N GLY A 41 3.33 -1.18 -8.15
CA GLY A 41 2.41 -0.05 -8.33
C GLY A 41 1.23 -0.37 -9.28
N GLN A 42 1.49 -1.05 -10.40
CA GLN A 42 0.43 -1.50 -11.31
C GLN A 42 -0.46 -2.58 -10.68
N ILE A 43 0.13 -3.53 -9.95
CA ILE A 43 -0.60 -4.57 -9.20
C ILE A 43 -1.54 -3.90 -8.17
N MET A 44 -1.07 -2.88 -7.45
CA MET A 44 -1.92 -2.12 -6.51
C MET A 44 -3.06 -1.38 -7.22
N LYS A 45 -2.79 -0.81 -8.41
CA LYS A 45 -3.80 -0.11 -9.22
C LYS A 45 -4.91 -1.05 -9.69
N SER A 46 -4.57 -2.28 -10.06
CA SER A 46 -5.48 -3.26 -10.65
C SER A 46 -5.96 -4.32 -9.66
N ASN A 47 -5.87 -4.06 -8.35
CA ASN A 47 -6.26 -5.00 -7.31
C ASN A 47 -7.78 -5.28 -7.33
N PRO A 48 -8.23 -6.48 -7.76
CA PRO A 48 -9.65 -6.81 -7.81
C PRO A 48 -10.21 -7.25 -6.45
N TYR A 49 -9.33 -7.47 -5.46
CA TYR A 49 -9.66 -7.99 -4.13
C TYR A 49 -9.72 -6.88 -3.08
N ALA A 50 -9.82 -5.61 -3.48
CA ALA A 50 -10.01 -4.53 -2.53
C ALA A 50 -11.41 -4.61 -1.89
N PRO A 51 -11.57 -4.44 -0.55
CA PRO A 51 -10.56 -4.04 0.42
C PRO A 51 -9.83 -5.19 1.15
N GLU A 52 -10.16 -6.46 0.87
CA GLU A 52 -9.56 -7.64 1.54
C GLU A 52 -8.03 -7.69 1.36
N VAL A 53 -7.54 -7.39 0.16
CA VAL A 53 -6.13 -7.05 -0.08
C VAL A 53 -5.99 -5.54 0.10
N PRO A 54 -5.37 -5.06 1.20
CA PRO A 54 -5.47 -3.66 1.62
C PRO A 54 -4.52 -2.72 0.85
N CYS A 55 -4.75 -2.53 -0.45
CA CYS A 55 -3.89 -1.67 -1.29
C CYS A 55 -3.88 -0.19 -0.88
N HIS A 56 -4.86 0.27 -0.09
CA HIS A 56 -4.84 1.60 0.52
C HIS A 56 -3.73 1.77 1.57
N ARG A 57 -3.22 0.69 2.16
CA ARG A 57 -2.10 0.69 3.13
C ARG A 57 -0.72 0.84 2.48
N VAL A 58 -0.62 0.87 1.15
CA VAL A 58 0.65 1.07 0.43
C VAL A 58 0.85 2.54 0.07
N VAL A 59 1.94 3.14 0.57
CA VAL A 59 2.27 4.56 0.39
C VAL A 59 3.67 4.76 -0.20
N ALA A 60 4.03 6.02 -0.48
CA ALA A 60 5.39 6.36 -0.89
C ALA A 60 6.37 6.24 0.29
N SER A 61 7.65 6.03 -0.02
CA SER A 61 8.70 5.79 0.98
C SER A 61 8.96 6.96 1.93
N ASP A 62 8.49 8.16 1.58
CA ASP A 62 8.58 9.38 2.39
C ASP A 62 7.33 9.65 3.24
N GLY A 63 6.39 8.69 3.27
CA GLY A 63 5.11 8.80 3.99
C GLY A 63 4.05 9.63 3.27
N THR A 64 4.30 10.10 2.04
CA THR A 64 3.26 10.77 1.24
C THR A 64 2.23 9.78 0.71
N ILE A 65 0.99 10.24 0.62
CA ILE A 65 -0.11 9.44 0.08
C ILE A 65 0.10 9.27 -1.43
N GLY A 66 0.53 8.06 -1.82
CA GLY A 66 0.63 7.66 -3.22
C GLY A 66 -0.74 7.41 -3.87
N GLY A 67 -0.71 7.02 -5.15
CA GLY A 67 -1.92 6.77 -5.94
C GLY A 67 -2.90 5.75 -5.37
N PHE A 68 -4.14 5.82 -5.85
CA PHE A 68 -5.23 4.90 -5.50
C PHE A 68 -6.20 4.74 -6.67
N MET A 69 -6.69 3.51 -6.91
CA MET A 69 -7.63 3.21 -8.01
C MET A 69 -7.22 3.81 -9.37
N GLY A 70 -5.91 3.83 -9.64
CA GLY A 70 -5.36 4.38 -10.89
C GLY A 70 -5.37 5.90 -11.01
N LYS A 71 -5.66 6.63 -9.94
CA LYS A 71 -5.64 8.09 -9.87
C LYS A 71 -4.57 8.56 -8.88
N THR A 72 -4.05 9.76 -9.11
CA THR A 72 -3.06 10.43 -8.25
C THR A 72 -3.61 11.70 -7.57
N LYS A 73 -4.87 12.06 -7.86
CA LYS A 73 -5.57 13.22 -7.29
C LYS A 73 -7.09 12.99 -7.26
N GLY A 74 -7.80 13.90 -6.60
CA GLY A 74 -9.27 13.92 -6.56
C GLY A 74 -9.87 12.88 -5.61
N ALA A 75 -11.14 12.52 -5.86
CA ALA A 75 -11.96 11.71 -4.95
C ALA A 75 -11.34 10.35 -4.58
N ALA A 76 -10.60 9.72 -5.50
CA ALA A 76 -9.91 8.46 -5.22
C ALA A 76 -8.85 8.60 -4.11
N ILE A 77 -8.07 9.69 -4.12
CA ILE A 77 -7.08 9.94 -3.07
C ILE A 77 -7.77 10.28 -1.75
N GLN A 78 -8.85 11.06 -1.79
CA GLN A 78 -9.64 11.34 -0.58
C GLN A 78 -10.23 10.05 0.02
N LYS A 79 -10.69 9.11 -0.82
CA LYS A 79 -11.14 7.78 -0.37
C LYS A 79 -10.02 7.01 0.32
N LYS A 80 -8.81 6.98 -0.25
CA LYS A 80 -7.64 6.33 0.38
C LYS A 80 -7.32 6.95 1.74
N ILE A 81 -7.30 8.28 1.82
CA ILE A 81 -7.05 9.02 3.06
C ILE A 81 -8.11 8.68 4.11
N ALA A 82 -9.40 8.72 3.73
CA ALA A 82 -10.49 8.39 4.63
C ALA A 82 -10.41 6.93 5.14
N MET A 83 -10.02 5.99 4.30
CA MET A 83 -9.78 4.59 4.71
C MET A 83 -8.66 4.50 5.74
N LEU A 84 -7.52 5.15 5.50
CA LEU A 84 -6.39 5.17 6.43
C LEU A 84 -6.74 5.86 7.75
N GLN A 85 -7.46 6.98 7.71
CA GLN A 85 -7.90 7.70 8.91
C GLN A 85 -8.89 6.86 9.74
N LYS A 86 -9.81 6.13 9.10
CA LYS A 86 -10.69 5.16 9.78
C LYS A 86 -9.93 4.01 10.46
N GLU A 87 -8.69 3.77 10.03
CA GLU A 87 -7.79 2.81 10.66
C GLU A 87 -6.90 3.44 11.76
N GLY A 88 -7.04 4.74 12.03
CA GLY A 88 -6.28 5.46 13.04
C GLY A 88 -5.00 6.13 12.53
N VAL A 89 -4.76 6.14 11.21
CA VAL A 89 -3.57 6.79 10.64
C VAL A 89 -3.81 8.30 10.51
N ASN A 90 -3.03 9.10 11.23
CA ASN A 90 -3.10 10.55 11.17
C ASN A 90 -2.45 11.07 9.88
N ILE A 91 -3.18 11.86 9.09
CA ILE A 91 -2.73 12.38 7.79
C ILE A 91 -3.04 13.89 7.75
N ARG A 92 -2.03 14.69 7.39
CA ARG A 92 -2.17 16.13 7.12
C ARG A 92 -1.47 16.47 5.81
N ARG A 93 -2.11 17.32 4.98
CA ARG A 93 -1.57 17.76 3.67
C ARG A 93 -1.05 16.59 2.81
N ASN A 94 -1.81 15.51 2.71
CA ASN A 94 -1.45 14.27 1.97
C ASN A 94 -0.16 13.58 2.46
N LYS A 95 0.23 13.79 3.72
CA LYS A 95 1.39 13.12 4.32
C LYS A 95 1.01 12.53 5.68
N ILE A 96 1.44 11.29 5.91
CA ILE A 96 1.25 10.61 7.18
C ILE A 96 2.09 11.33 8.26
N GLN A 97 1.45 11.61 9.38
CA GLN A 97 2.12 12.16 10.57
C GLN A 97 2.69 11.01 11.40
N GLU A 98 3.85 11.20 12.03
CA GLU A 98 4.54 10.15 12.78
C GLU A 98 4.71 8.85 11.95
N PHE A 99 5.12 8.98 10.68
CA PHE A 99 5.15 7.87 9.72
C PHE A 99 5.86 6.61 10.24
N SER A 100 6.97 6.78 10.97
CA SER A 100 7.70 5.68 11.61
C SER A 100 6.83 4.86 12.59
N SER A 101 5.92 5.49 13.33
CA SER A 101 5.06 4.83 14.31
C SER A 101 4.02 3.89 13.68
N VAL A 102 3.63 4.17 12.44
CA VAL A 102 2.64 3.38 11.69
C VAL A 102 3.25 2.57 10.56
N TYR A 103 4.55 2.72 10.30
CA TYR A 103 5.26 1.96 9.27
C TYR A 103 5.37 0.48 9.66
N TRP A 104 5.21 -0.40 8.68
CA TRP A 104 5.33 -1.84 8.84
C TRP A 104 6.22 -2.44 7.75
N SER A 105 7.20 -3.20 8.22
CA SER A 105 8.19 -3.92 7.42
C SER A 105 8.56 -5.27 8.02
N ASP A 106 7.75 -5.79 8.94
CA ASP A 106 7.98 -7.04 9.66
C ASP A 106 7.23 -8.18 8.94
N TRP A 107 7.85 -8.69 7.88
CA TRP A 107 7.24 -9.59 6.88
C TRP A 107 7.24 -11.07 7.24
#